data_AF-X6LUM5-F1
#
_entry.id   AF-X6LUM5-F1
#
_cell.length_a   1.000
_cell.length_b   1.000
_cell.length_c   1.000
_cell.angle_alpha   90.00
_cell.angle_beta   90.00
_cell.angle_gamma   90.00
#
_symmetry.space_group_name_H-M   'P 1'
#
loop_
_entity.id
_entity.type
_entity.pdbx_description
1 polymer ?
#
loop_
_entity_poly.entity_id
_entity_poly.type
_entity_poly.pdbx_seq_one_letter_code
_entity_poly.pdbx_strand_id
1 'polypeptide(L)'
;MQETLWKCPLEDMTNLAKAILKLHLKGQEFVKMIRKCCDMDLNTISTMVNKADKIWTSLKQLKDAMTVGEWQFASCEDALQGKKEKKLILKIANIVWSCEEIEENIDRVLLGVEKQELENIEPVIRQFEECKKISSYRIKFWKKEGRIDIENNKKGGNQDNDKPLKLPVCSQMYEFERCKQFWKQRLIQWKKQCLKLREKFPALNYFCFNEIHYLIHQFNTLLSPSCHNRPFQAFKSIKSFLQKINCQITDQDVDKVLQEWQDLKALTNSKIWKSRNASDVDSDEDYEEHIADVGTILHSVWHASKHNCVIENVFPVGLHAGKPNLILFQNKPLLSEVLVLFELQKYIPRAEHILICNKNTTEEEVICLIFRAITNDKRIKMAITTKMDWNSAKPLYCLVYPENLTLSTLKQVCHVVQDLLLNSVQVKN
;
A
#
# COMPACT_ATOMS: atom_id res chain seq x y z
N MET A 1 15.33 -49.03 22.13
CA MET A 1 16.69 -48.41 22.11
C MET A 1 17.01 -47.74 23.44
N GLN A 2 16.19 -46.81 23.93
CA GLN A 2 16.42 -46.11 25.21
C GLN A 2 16.47 -47.03 26.43
N GLU A 3 15.60 -48.03 26.53
CA GLU A 3 15.65 -49.02 27.63
C GLU A 3 16.74 -50.07 27.49
N THR A 4 17.26 -50.26 26.27
CA THR A 4 18.13 -51.40 25.93
C THR A 4 19.62 -51.01 25.89
N LEU A 5 19.93 -49.79 25.45
CA LEU A 5 21.29 -49.25 25.35
C LEU A 5 21.58 -48.22 26.45
N TRP A 6 20.70 -47.22 26.62
CA TRP A 6 20.99 -46.07 27.50
C TRP A 6 20.82 -46.36 29.00
N LYS A 7 20.08 -47.42 29.36
CA LYS A 7 19.89 -47.87 30.76
C LYS A 7 20.73 -49.09 31.12
N CYS A 8 21.54 -49.62 30.19
CA CYS A 8 22.38 -50.79 30.46
C CYS A 8 23.72 -50.32 31.07
N PRO A 9 24.19 -50.90 32.18
CA PRO A 9 25.53 -50.63 32.67
C PRO A 9 26.55 -51.13 31.64
N LEU A 10 27.17 -50.20 30.91
CA LEU A 10 28.17 -50.50 29.87
C LEU A 10 29.55 -50.67 30.50
N GLU A 11 29.64 -51.56 31.48
CA GLU A 11 30.87 -51.80 32.26
C GLU A 11 31.94 -52.57 31.48
N ASP A 12 31.52 -53.38 30.49
CA ASP A 12 32.42 -54.12 29.62
C ASP A 12 31.87 -54.24 28.18
N MET A 13 32.76 -54.61 27.25
CA MET A 13 32.43 -54.82 25.84
C MET A 13 31.38 -55.92 25.63
N THR A 14 31.28 -56.87 26.56
CA THR A 14 30.31 -57.98 26.50
C THR A 14 28.90 -57.48 26.74
N ASN A 15 28.71 -56.58 27.70
CA ASN A 15 27.43 -55.97 28.04
C ASN A 15 26.97 -55.00 26.94
N LEU A 16 27.91 -54.23 26.35
CA LEU A 16 27.62 -53.42 25.17
C LEU A 16 27.19 -54.29 23.98
N ALA A 17 27.92 -55.37 23.68
CA ALA A 17 27.58 -56.29 22.60
C ALA A 17 26.21 -56.95 22.83
N LYS A 18 25.92 -57.41 24.05
CA LYS A 18 24.60 -57.95 24.43
C LYS A 18 23.49 -56.91 24.29
N ALA A 19 23.74 -55.66 24.65
CA ALA A 19 22.78 -54.56 24.49
C ALA A 19 22.51 -54.26 23.01
N ILE A 20 23.54 -54.18 22.17
CA ILE A 20 23.44 -53.96 20.72
C ILE A 20 22.68 -55.11 20.05
N LEU A 21 22.99 -56.36 20.40
CA LEU A 21 22.31 -57.56 19.86
C LEU A 21 20.82 -57.61 20.23
N LYS A 22 20.41 -57.01 21.34
CA LYS A 22 19.00 -56.89 21.75
C LYS A 22 18.21 -55.84 20.96
N LEU A 23 18.86 -54.94 20.23
CA LEU A 23 18.18 -53.82 19.57
C LEU A 23 17.45 -54.19 18.29
N HIS A 24 17.92 -55.18 17.51
CA HIS A 24 17.18 -55.55 16.30
C HIS A 24 17.50 -56.93 15.68
N LEU A 25 16.44 -57.59 15.21
CA LEU A 25 16.39 -58.88 14.49
C LEU A 25 16.60 -58.77 12.96
N LYS A 26 16.76 -57.56 12.39
CA LYS A 26 17.08 -57.33 10.96
C LYS A 26 18.49 -56.75 10.81
N GLY A 27 19.48 -57.64 10.83
CA GLY A 27 20.90 -57.30 11.05
C GLY A 27 21.61 -56.49 9.96
N GLN A 28 21.21 -56.54 8.68
CA GLN A 28 22.02 -55.94 7.62
C GLN A 28 21.91 -54.42 7.51
N GLU A 29 20.70 -53.85 7.56
CA GLU A 29 20.53 -52.38 7.47
C GLU A 29 21.04 -51.66 8.72
N PHE A 30 20.83 -52.24 9.91
CA PHE A 30 21.34 -51.68 11.15
C PHE A 30 22.89 -51.65 11.19
N VAL A 31 23.54 -52.74 10.78
CA VAL A 31 25.01 -52.80 10.67
C VAL A 31 25.53 -51.79 9.64
N LYS A 32 24.83 -51.62 8.51
CA LYS A 32 25.18 -50.63 7.49
C LYS A 32 25.05 -49.19 8.01
N MET A 33 24.02 -48.90 8.82
CA MET A 33 23.84 -47.59 9.45
C MET A 33 24.89 -47.30 10.53
N ILE A 34 25.16 -48.27 11.42
CA ILE A 34 26.22 -48.12 12.44
C ILE A 34 27.58 -47.91 11.77
N ARG A 35 27.91 -48.70 10.75
CA ARG A 35 29.17 -48.55 10.01
C ARG A 35 29.30 -47.15 9.43
N LYS A 36 28.26 -46.66 8.75
CA LYS A 36 28.22 -45.27 8.27
C LYS A 36 28.44 -44.25 9.39
N CYS A 37 27.83 -44.43 10.55
CA CYS A 37 28.05 -43.54 11.70
C CYS A 37 29.50 -43.61 12.21
N CYS A 38 30.10 -44.81 12.28
CA CYS A 38 31.50 -44.97 12.71
C CYS A 38 32.51 -44.42 11.69
N ASP A 39 32.15 -44.40 10.41
CA ASP A 39 32.98 -43.86 9.32
C ASP A 39 32.87 -42.33 9.17
N MET A 40 31.99 -41.68 9.95
CA MET A 40 31.76 -40.24 9.92
C MET A 40 32.43 -39.53 11.10
N ASP A 41 32.92 -38.32 10.87
CA ASP A 41 33.45 -37.47 11.94
C ASP A 41 32.36 -37.13 12.98
N LEU A 42 32.72 -37.11 14.27
CA LEU A 42 31.79 -36.84 15.37
C LEU A 42 31.11 -35.47 15.25
N ASN A 43 31.78 -34.45 14.68
CA ASN A 43 31.13 -33.15 14.46
C ASN A 43 30.05 -33.25 13.38
N THR A 44 30.25 -34.11 12.38
CA THR A 44 29.25 -34.37 11.34
C THR A 44 28.02 -35.07 11.92
N ILE A 45 28.23 -36.07 12.78
CA ILE A 45 27.13 -36.76 13.49
C ILE A 45 26.38 -35.78 14.39
N SER A 46 27.10 -34.97 15.19
CA SER A 46 26.50 -33.93 16.03
C SER A 46 25.67 -32.95 15.21
N THR A 47 26.17 -32.53 14.04
CA THR A 47 25.43 -31.65 13.13
C THR A 47 24.16 -32.31 12.58
N MET A 48 24.20 -33.60 12.25
CA MET A 48 23.02 -34.35 11.81
C MET A 48 21.96 -34.46 12.90
N VAL A 49 22.37 -34.78 14.14
CA VAL A 49 21.45 -34.86 15.29
C VAL A 49 20.81 -33.49 15.54
N ASN A 50 21.61 -32.42 15.59
CA ASN A 50 21.09 -31.07 15.78
C ASN A 50 20.12 -30.63 14.67
N LYS A 51 20.35 -31.04 13.42
CA LYS A 51 19.41 -30.78 12.31
C LYS A 51 18.11 -31.56 12.49
N ALA A 52 18.19 -32.84 12.85
CA ALA A 52 17.01 -33.67 13.11
C ALA A 52 16.17 -33.12 14.28
N ASP A 53 16.82 -32.69 15.37
CA ASP A 53 16.14 -32.10 16.53
C ASP A 53 15.43 -30.79 16.16
N LYS A 54 16.05 -29.95 15.32
CA LYS A 54 15.41 -28.74 14.80
C LYS A 54 14.18 -29.04 13.95
N ILE A 55 14.25 -30.07 13.10
CA ILE A 55 13.10 -30.50 12.27
C ILE A 55 11.94 -30.93 13.19
N TRP A 56 12.20 -31.79 14.18
CA TRP A 56 11.18 -32.25 15.12
C TRP A 56 10.60 -31.12 15.97
N THR A 57 11.44 -30.18 16.39
CA THR A 57 11.01 -28.97 17.12
C THR A 57 10.07 -28.12 16.28
N SER A 58 10.44 -27.88 15.01
CA SER A 58 9.64 -27.09 14.05
C SER A 58 8.30 -27.76 13.76
N LEU A 59 8.29 -29.08 13.53
CA LEU A 59 7.07 -29.86 13.31
C LEU A 59 6.15 -29.77 14.53
N LYS A 60 6.69 -29.94 15.74
CA LYS A 60 5.92 -29.82 16.98
C LYS A 60 5.29 -28.43 17.11
N GLN A 61 6.07 -27.38 16.87
CA GLN A 61 5.57 -26.00 16.95
C GLN A 61 4.48 -25.72 15.91
N LEU A 62 4.59 -26.25 14.69
CA LEU A 62 3.52 -26.15 13.68
C LEU A 62 2.24 -26.88 14.10
N LYS A 63 2.37 -28.06 14.73
CA LYS A 63 1.22 -28.77 15.31
C LYS A 63 0.60 -27.99 16.47
N ASP A 64 1.41 -27.42 17.35
CA ASP A 64 0.94 -26.58 18.46
C ASP A 64 0.22 -25.34 17.92
N ALA A 65 0.73 -24.74 16.84
CA ALA A 65 0.08 -23.62 16.16
C ALA A 65 -1.35 -23.94 15.72
N MET A 66 -1.65 -25.17 15.30
CA MET A 66 -3.02 -25.56 14.92
C MET A 66 -4.02 -25.47 16.07
N THR A 67 -3.54 -25.57 17.32
CA THR A 67 -4.39 -25.55 18.52
C THR A 67 -4.51 -24.17 19.14
N VAL A 68 -3.41 -23.42 19.23
CA VAL A 68 -3.33 -22.15 19.98
C VAL A 68 -2.68 -21.02 19.18
N GLY A 69 -2.42 -21.24 17.90
CA GLY A 69 -1.73 -20.29 17.04
C GLY A 69 -2.63 -19.18 16.52
N GLU A 70 -2.04 -18.01 16.28
CA GLU A 70 -2.70 -16.84 15.75
C GLU A 70 -1.82 -16.15 14.70
N TRP A 71 -2.35 -16.00 13.49
CA TRP A 71 -1.76 -15.16 12.46
C TRP A 71 -2.02 -13.70 12.81
N GLN A 72 -0.97 -12.88 12.87
CA GLN A 72 -1.10 -11.44 13.05
C GLN A 72 -0.46 -10.72 11.87
N PHE A 73 -1.18 -9.74 11.34
CA PHE A 73 -0.76 -8.97 10.19
C PHE A 73 -0.35 -7.57 10.63
N ALA A 74 0.61 -6.94 9.93
CA ALA A 74 1.02 -5.56 10.18
C ALA A 74 -0.18 -4.61 10.34
N SER A 75 -0.03 -3.59 11.18
CA SER A 75 -0.92 -2.42 11.18
C SER A 75 -0.62 -1.52 9.98
N CYS A 76 -1.46 -0.49 9.78
CA CYS A 76 -1.19 0.56 8.80
C CYS A 76 0.17 1.24 9.09
N GLU A 77 0.41 1.59 10.36
CA GLU A 77 1.66 2.22 10.80
C GLU A 77 2.89 1.36 10.51
N ASP A 78 2.85 0.06 10.87
CA ASP A 78 3.97 -0.86 10.62
C ASP A 78 4.27 -1.00 9.11
N ALA A 79 3.22 -1.01 8.28
CA ALA A 79 3.36 -1.11 6.83
C ALA A 79 3.97 0.15 6.21
N LEU A 80 3.58 1.34 6.69
CA LEU A 80 4.09 2.63 6.22
C LEU A 80 5.53 2.88 6.69
N GLN A 81 5.89 2.46 7.90
CA GLN A 81 7.26 2.52 8.42
C GLN A 81 8.20 1.49 7.77
N GLY A 82 7.69 0.58 6.94
CA GLY A 82 8.50 -0.38 6.19
C GLY A 82 9.13 -1.48 7.03
N LYS A 83 8.60 -1.73 8.24
CA LYS A 83 9.10 -2.78 9.15
C LYS A 83 8.83 -4.16 8.57
N LYS A 84 9.82 -4.73 7.86
CA LYS A 84 9.69 -6.04 7.17
C LYS A 84 9.34 -7.17 8.13
N GLU A 85 9.92 -7.17 9.32
CA GLU A 85 9.76 -8.20 10.35
C GLU A 85 8.32 -8.32 10.88
N LYS A 86 7.50 -7.27 10.75
CA LYS A 86 6.13 -7.21 11.29
C LYS A 86 5.03 -7.41 10.24
N LYS A 87 5.39 -7.67 8.97
CA LYS A 87 4.39 -7.79 7.88
C LYS A 87 3.36 -8.89 8.10
N LEU A 88 3.84 -10.02 8.60
CA LEU A 88 3.07 -11.20 8.94
C LEU A 88 3.87 -11.96 9.99
N ILE A 89 3.23 -12.27 11.11
CA ILE A 89 3.81 -13.07 12.17
C ILE A 89 2.85 -14.19 12.58
N LEU A 90 3.40 -15.30 13.05
CA LEU A 90 2.66 -16.40 13.66
C LEU A 90 2.98 -16.42 15.15
N LYS A 91 1.97 -16.16 15.99
CA LYS A 91 2.11 -16.27 17.44
C LYS A 91 1.64 -17.64 17.89
N ILE A 92 2.50 -18.39 18.59
CA ILE A 92 2.22 -19.71 19.15
C ILE A 92 2.49 -19.65 20.65
N ALA A 93 1.45 -19.42 21.45
CA ALA A 93 1.59 -19.16 22.88
C ALA A 93 2.58 -18.01 23.19
N ASN A 94 3.77 -18.34 23.72
CA ASN A 94 4.84 -17.39 24.06
C ASN A 94 5.89 -17.21 22.95
N ILE A 95 5.76 -17.94 21.85
CA ILE A 95 6.68 -17.90 20.71
C ILE A 95 6.07 -17.02 19.62
N VAL A 96 6.89 -16.21 18.97
CA VAL A 96 6.51 -15.41 17.81
C VAL A 96 7.47 -15.73 16.69
N TRP A 97 6.94 -16.11 15.53
CA TRP A 97 7.72 -16.27 14.31
C TRP A 97 7.39 -15.16 13.33
N SER A 98 8.44 -14.53 12.81
CA SER A 98 8.39 -13.66 11.65
C SER A 98 8.09 -14.44 10.37
N CYS A 99 7.71 -13.75 9.29
CA CYS A 99 7.45 -14.36 7.99
C CYS A 99 8.63 -15.20 7.49
N GLU A 100 9.87 -14.75 7.71
CA GLU A 100 11.10 -15.44 7.28
C GLU A 100 11.34 -16.70 8.12
N GLU A 101 11.13 -16.63 9.44
CA GLU A 101 11.21 -17.80 10.33
C GLU A 101 10.12 -18.83 10.04
N ILE A 102 8.92 -18.39 9.66
CA ILE A 102 7.84 -19.31 9.23
C ILE A 102 8.28 -20.07 7.98
N GLU A 103 8.79 -19.37 6.96
CA GLU A 103 9.27 -19.99 5.71
C GLU A 103 10.40 -20.99 6.00
N GLU A 104 11.40 -20.59 6.80
CA GLU A 104 12.51 -21.45 7.12
C GLU A 104 12.07 -22.72 7.89
N ASN A 105 11.16 -22.58 8.85
CA ASN A 105 10.67 -23.73 9.62
C ASN A 105 9.76 -24.64 8.78
N ILE A 106 8.96 -24.10 7.86
CA ILE A 106 8.19 -24.90 6.90
C ILE A 106 9.13 -25.67 5.97
N ASP A 107 10.14 -25.01 5.39
CA ASP A 107 11.11 -25.64 4.48
C ASP A 107 11.89 -26.76 5.17
N ARG A 108 12.33 -26.54 6.42
CA ARG A 108 13.00 -27.57 7.23
C ARG A 108 12.12 -28.82 7.39
N VAL A 109 10.83 -28.63 7.67
CA VAL A 109 9.90 -29.74 7.86
C VAL A 109 9.63 -30.44 6.54
N LEU A 110 9.34 -29.70 5.46
CA LEU A 110 9.12 -30.25 4.12
C LEU A 110 10.27 -31.14 3.62
N LEU A 111 11.51 -30.78 3.95
CA LEU A 111 12.70 -31.54 3.56
C LEU A 111 13.05 -32.69 4.52
N GLY A 112 12.49 -32.67 5.73
CA GLY A 112 12.99 -33.44 6.87
C GLY A 112 12.07 -34.52 7.42
N VAL A 113 10.77 -34.49 7.11
CA VAL A 113 9.79 -35.42 7.68
C VAL A 113 9.13 -36.31 6.62
N GLU A 114 8.57 -37.42 7.08
CA GLU A 114 7.83 -38.35 6.22
C GLU A 114 6.48 -37.76 5.78
N LYS A 115 5.95 -38.26 4.65
CA LYS A 115 4.71 -37.77 4.03
C LYS A 115 3.50 -37.79 4.97
N GLN A 116 3.38 -38.80 5.83
CA GLN A 116 2.28 -38.92 6.79
C GLN A 116 2.28 -37.79 7.82
N GLU A 117 3.47 -37.34 8.25
CA GLU A 117 3.60 -36.22 9.18
C GLU A 117 3.28 -34.88 8.51
N LEU A 118 3.59 -34.75 7.21
CA LEU A 118 3.24 -33.57 6.41
C LEU A 118 1.74 -33.39 6.25
N GLU A 119 0.99 -34.48 6.04
CA GLU A 119 -0.47 -34.43 5.89
C GLU A 119 -1.16 -33.75 7.09
N ASN A 120 -0.59 -33.89 8.29
CA ASN A 120 -1.13 -33.29 9.51
C ASN A 120 -0.93 -31.76 9.58
N ILE A 121 0.11 -31.22 8.96
CA ILE A 121 0.45 -29.78 9.02
C ILE A 121 0.14 -29.02 7.73
N GLU A 122 -0.21 -29.75 6.66
CA GLU A 122 -0.64 -29.21 5.37
C GLU A 122 -1.67 -28.06 5.49
N PRO A 123 -2.67 -28.11 6.40
CA PRO A 123 -3.60 -26.98 6.57
C PRO A 123 -2.90 -25.68 6.97
N VAL A 124 -1.91 -25.73 7.86
CA VAL A 124 -1.16 -24.53 8.32
C VAL A 124 -0.31 -23.97 7.20
N ILE A 125 0.34 -24.83 6.41
CA ILE A 125 1.14 -24.42 5.26
C ILE A 125 0.26 -23.70 4.23
N ARG A 126 -0.93 -24.26 3.94
CA ARG A 126 -1.89 -23.62 3.03
C ARG A 126 -2.39 -22.28 3.56
N GLN A 127 -2.72 -22.20 4.85
CA GLN A 127 -3.11 -20.94 5.47
C GLN A 127 -2.00 -19.90 5.37
N PHE A 128 -0.74 -20.29 5.58
CA PHE A 128 0.40 -19.38 5.46
C PHE A 128 0.49 -18.74 4.07
N GLU A 129 0.31 -19.51 3.00
CA GLU A 129 0.28 -18.98 1.63
C GLU A 129 -0.85 -17.98 1.39
N GLU A 130 -2.03 -18.23 1.98
CA GLU A 130 -3.14 -17.28 1.92
C GLU A 130 -2.88 -16.02 2.76
N CYS A 131 -2.28 -16.17 3.94
CA CYS A 131 -1.85 -15.06 4.78
C CYS A 131 -0.83 -14.17 4.06
N LYS A 132 0.13 -14.73 3.31
CA LYS A 132 1.06 -13.95 2.48
C LYS A 132 0.32 -13.10 1.45
N LYS A 133 -0.69 -13.65 0.79
CA LYS A 133 -1.52 -12.92 -0.19
C LYS A 133 -2.34 -11.81 0.48
N ILE A 134 -2.99 -12.11 1.62
CA ILE A 134 -3.75 -11.12 2.41
C ILE A 134 -2.82 -9.97 2.83
N SER A 135 -1.66 -10.28 3.42
CA SER A 135 -0.66 -9.28 3.82
C SER A 135 -0.22 -8.41 2.64
N SER A 136 0.03 -9.03 1.48
CA SER A 136 0.38 -8.31 0.25
C SER A 136 -0.71 -7.32 -0.19
N TYR A 137 -1.99 -7.72 -0.17
CA TYR A 137 -3.09 -6.83 -0.53
C TYR A 137 -3.26 -5.67 0.45
N ARG A 138 -3.17 -5.94 1.76
CA ARG A 138 -3.24 -4.91 2.82
C ARG A 138 -2.13 -3.87 2.67
N ILE A 139 -0.89 -4.33 2.56
CA ILE A 139 0.28 -3.45 2.38
C ILE A 139 0.12 -2.62 1.10
N LYS A 140 -0.34 -3.21 -0.01
CA LYS A 140 -0.58 -2.47 -1.26
C LYS A 140 -1.70 -1.45 -1.13
N PHE A 141 -2.75 -1.73 -0.37
CA PHE A 141 -3.84 -0.79 -0.10
C PHE A 141 -3.33 0.44 0.67
N TRP A 142 -2.60 0.23 1.76
CA TRP A 142 -2.06 1.35 2.55
C TRP A 142 -0.96 2.12 1.84
N LYS A 143 -0.08 1.45 1.08
CA LYS A 143 0.92 2.11 0.22
C LYS A 143 0.31 2.90 -0.95
N LYS A 144 -0.95 2.64 -1.26
CA LYS A 144 -1.75 3.46 -2.18
C LYS A 144 -2.64 4.44 -1.42
N GLU A 145 -2.35 4.66 -0.15
CA GLU A 145 -2.96 5.66 0.70
C GLU A 145 -4.44 5.47 1.02
N GLY A 146 -4.95 4.25 0.86
CA GLY A 146 -6.24 3.90 1.42
C GLY A 146 -6.16 3.92 2.95
N ARG A 147 -7.19 4.46 3.60
CA ARG A 147 -7.39 4.37 5.05
C ARG A 147 -8.73 3.68 5.34
N ILE A 148 -8.90 3.19 6.57
CA ILE A 148 -10.17 2.60 7.03
C ILE A 148 -10.68 3.47 8.16
N ASP A 149 -11.72 4.25 7.92
CA ASP A 149 -12.39 4.93 9.02
C ASP A 149 -13.12 3.90 9.89
N ILE A 150 -12.96 4.05 11.21
CA ILE A 150 -13.29 3.04 12.24
C ILE A 150 -14.80 2.86 12.41
N GLU A 151 -15.62 3.68 11.78
CA GLU A 151 -17.05 3.70 12.01
C GLU A 151 -17.83 2.67 11.16
N ASN A 152 -18.11 1.52 11.79
CA ASN A 152 -19.28 0.66 11.54
C ASN A 152 -19.23 -0.45 10.49
N ASN A 153 -18.16 -1.25 10.42
CA ASN A 153 -18.25 -2.54 9.72
C ASN A 153 -18.60 -3.72 10.64
N LYS A 154 -19.90 -3.97 10.82
CA LYS A 154 -20.47 -5.16 11.49
C LYS A 154 -20.14 -6.51 10.81
N LYS A 155 -19.43 -6.53 9.68
CA LYS A 155 -19.13 -7.75 8.90
C LYS A 155 -17.64 -8.05 8.69
N GLY A 156 -16.75 -7.21 9.23
CA GLY A 156 -15.31 -7.47 9.32
C GLY A 156 -14.84 -6.83 10.62
N GLY A 157 -14.65 -7.64 11.65
CA GLY A 157 -14.60 -7.20 13.06
C GLY A 157 -13.77 -5.95 13.30
N ASN A 158 -14.23 -5.11 14.24
CA ASN A 158 -13.61 -3.88 14.76
C ASN A 158 -12.13 -3.69 14.36
N GLN A 159 -11.89 -3.19 13.15
CA GLN A 159 -10.56 -2.81 12.70
C GLN A 159 -10.42 -1.32 12.87
N ASP A 160 -9.88 -0.97 14.03
CA ASP A 160 -9.10 0.24 14.20
C ASP A 160 -7.90 0.17 13.24
N ASN A 161 -7.61 1.24 12.48
CA ASN A 161 -6.42 1.30 11.60
C ASN A 161 -5.13 0.96 12.34
N ASP A 162 -5.12 1.19 13.66
CA ASP A 162 -3.96 0.99 14.52
C ASP A 162 -3.88 -0.43 15.10
N LYS A 163 -4.96 -1.23 15.04
CA LYS A 163 -4.95 -2.61 15.54
C LYS A 163 -4.58 -3.61 14.43
N PRO A 164 -3.60 -4.51 14.69
CA PRO A 164 -3.27 -5.55 13.74
C PRO A 164 -4.46 -6.48 13.53
N LEU A 165 -4.77 -6.80 12.26
CA LEU A 165 -5.70 -7.87 11.93
C LEU A 165 -5.13 -9.17 12.49
N LYS A 166 -6.01 -10.00 13.05
CA LYS A 166 -5.64 -11.31 13.57
C LYS A 166 -6.58 -12.39 13.05
N LEU A 167 -6.03 -13.54 12.70
CA LEU A 167 -6.77 -14.72 12.28
C LEU A 167 -6.28 -15.94 13.06
N PRO A 168 -7.13 -16.65 13.81
CA PRO A 168 -6.75 -17.90 14.47
C PRO A 168 -6.27 -18.93 13.44
N VAL A 169 -5.26 -19.75 13.78
CA VAL A 169 -4.85 -20.87 12.91
C VAL A 169 -5.92 -21.96 12.89
N CYS A 170 -6.71 -22.10 13.96
CA CYS A 170 -7.84 -23.03 14.00
C CYS A 170 -9.03 -22.60 13.12
N SER A 171 -8.98 -21.40 12.51
CA SER A 171 -9.99 -20.95 11.56
C SER A 171 -10.05 -21.84 10.32
N GLN A 172 -11.26 -21.96 9.77
CA GLN A 172 -11.49 -22.71 8.54
C GLN A 172 -10.90 -21.99 7.33
N MET A 173 -10.43 -22.74 6.33
CA MET A 173 -9.76 -22.19 5.14
C MET A 173 -10.62 -21.16 4.37
N TYR A 174 -11.94 -21.32 4.38
CA TYR A 174 -12.86 -20.39 3.72
C TYR A 174 -12.82 -18.98 4.34
N GLU A 175 -12.45 -18.84 5.62
CA GLU A 175 -12.32 -17.53 6.29
C GLU A 175 -11.12 -16.76 5.75
N PHE A 176 -10.00 -17.45 5.52
CA PHE A 176 -8.81 -16.88 4.88
C PHE A 176 -9.10 -16.48 3.44
N GLU A 177 -9.76 -17.34 2.66
CA GLU A 177 -10.16 -17.02 1.29
C GLU A 177 -11.09 -15.80 1.25
N ARG A 178 -12.10 -15.75 2.13
CA ARG A 178 -13.00 -14.61 2.26
C ARG A 178 -12.25 -13.34 2.63
N CYS A 179 -11.31 -13.40 3.58
CA CYS A 179 -10.47 -12.26 3.96
C CYS A 179 -9.59 -11.78 2.79
N LYS A 180 -8.98 -12.71 2.04
CA LYS A 180 -8.21 -12.40 0.84
C LYS A 180 -9.07 -11.69 -0.20
N GLN A 181 -10.24 -12.23 -0.53
CA GLN A 181 -11.13 -11.63 -1.53
C GLN A 181 -11.60 -10.25 -1.09
N PHE A 182 -11.95 -10.08 0.19
CA PHE A 182 -12.31 -8.78 0.76
C PHE A 182 -11.21 -7.73 0.53
N TRP A 183 -9.96 -8.03 0.92
CA TRP A 183 -8.86 -7.08 0.74
C TRP A 183 -8.48 -6.83 -0.72
N LYS A 184 -8.58 -7.87 -1.56
CA LYS A 184 -8.37 -7.75 -3.00
C LYS A 184 -9.41 -6.83 -3.64
N GLN A 185 -10.69 -7.05 -3.34
CA GLN A 185 -11.79 -6.21 -3.82
C GLN A 185 -11.65 -4.78 -3.31
N ARG A 186 -11.35 -4.60 -2.02
CA ARG A 186 -11.12 -3.29 -1.42
C ARG A 186 -9.99 -2.52 -2.13
N LEU A 187 -8.87 -3.18 -2.43
CA LEU A 187 -7.77 -2.55 -3.19
C LEU A 187 -8.21 -2.13 -4.61
N ILE A 188 -9.00 -2.96 -5.30
CA ILE A 188 -9.50 -2.64 -6.64
C ILE A 188 -10.47 -1.46 -6.59
N GLN A 189 -11.39 -1.48 -5.63
CA GLN A 189 -12.41 -0.46 -5.43
C GLN A 189 -11.77 0.88 -5.05
N TRP A 190 -10.79 0.86 -4.14
CA TRP A 190 -9.98 2.01 -3.78
C TRP A 190 -9.32 2.66 -4.98
N LYS A 191 -8.61 1.88 -5.81
CA LYS A 191 -7.99 2.40 -7.04
C LYS A 191 -9.00 3.09 -7.97
N LYS A 192 -10.19 2.53 -8.12
CA LYS A 192 -11.26 3.13 -8.93
C LYS A 192 -11.79 4.42 -8.30
N GLN A 193 -12.03 4.41 -6.99
CA GLN A 193 -12.50 5.56 -6.23
C GLN A 193 -11.50 6.71 -6.27
N CYS A 194 -10.20 6.44 -6.14
CA CYS A 194 -9.13 7.43 -6.32
C CYS A 194 -9.28 8.20 -7.63
N LEU A 195 -9.48 7.49 -8.75
CA LEU A 195 -9.66 8.10 -10.07
C LEU A 195 -10.97 8.90 -10.16
N LYS A 196 -12.09 8.34 -9.64
CA LYS A 196 -13.38 9.05 -9.58
C LYS A 196 -13.28 10.37 -8.79
N LEU A 197 -12.64 10.33 -7.61
CA LEU A 197 -12.45 11.51 -6.75
C LEU A 197 -11.60 12.58 -7.46
N ARG A 198 -10.52 12.16 -8.12
CA ARG A 198 -9.63 13.05 -8.89
C ARG A 198 -10.31 13.69 -10.09
N GLU A 199 -11.21 12.96 -10.75
CA GLU A 199 -12.03 13.49 -11.84
C GLU A 199 -13.09 14.47 -11.31
N LYS A 200 -13.79 14.11 -10.23
CA LYS A 200 -14.87 14.91 -9.64
C LYS A 200 -14.36 16.19 -8.98
N PHE A 201 -13.20 16.15 -8.34
CA PHE A 201 -12.62 17.26 -7.57
C PHE A 201 -11.23 17.64 -8.10
N PRO A 202 -11.14 18.54 -9.10
CA PRO A 202 -9.87 18.93 -9.71
C PRO A 202 -8.80 19.43 -8.73
N ALA A 203 -9.21 20.05 -7.63
CA ALA A 203 -8.33 20.54 -6.56
C ALA A 203 -7.50 19.42 -5.91
N LEU A 204 -8.03 18.19 -5.85
CA LEU A 204 -7.32 17.03 -5.28
C LEU A 204 -6.10 16.63 -6.12
N ASN A 205 -6.03 17.03 -7.39
CA ASN A 205 -4.91 16.70 -8.27
C ASN A 205 -3.62 17.45 -7.94
N TYR A 206 -3.64 18.36 -6.97
CA TYR A 206 -2.46 19.05 -6.45
C TYR A 206 -1.79 18.31 -5.29
N PHE A 207 -2.39 17.20 -4.84
CA PHE A 207 -1.97 16.46 -3.67
C PHE A 207 -1.99 14.95 -3.93
N CYS A 208 -1.02 14.25 -3.36
CA CYS A 208 -1.14 12.81 -3.13
C CYS A 208 -2.15 12.58 -1.99
N PHE A 209 -2.78 11.42 -1.93
CA PHE A 209 -3.76 11.10 -0.88
C PHE A 209 -3.15 11.15 0.52
N ASN A 210 -1.85 10.85 0.66
CA ASN A 210 -1.13 11.09 1.93
C ASN A 210 -1.13 12.56 2.37
N GLU A 211 -0.92 13.46 1.43
CA GLU A 211 -0.97 14.90 1.71
C GLU A 211 -2.41 15.33 2.05
N ILE A 212 -3.42 14.72 1.43
CA ILE A 212 -4.83 14.94 1.76
C ILE A 212 -5.13 14.46 3.18
N HIS A 213 -4.71 13.25 3.56
CA HIS A 213 -4.87 12.73 4.93
C HIS A 213 -4.16 13.63 5.95
N TYR A 214 -2.98 14.13 5.62
CA TYR A 214 -2.29 15.12 6.45
C TYR A 214 -3.10 16.41 6.59
N LEU A 215 -3.66 16.95 5.50
CA LEU A 215 -4.52 18.13 5.53
C LEU A 215 -5.76 17.91 6.39
N ILE A 216 -6.43 16.77 6.27
CA ILE A 216 -7.58 16.39 7.12
C ILE A 216 -7.19 16.44 8.60
N HIS A 217 -6.06 15.83 8.95
CA HIS A 217 -5.54 15.86 10.32
C HIS A 217 -5.24 17.30 10.77
N GLN A 218 -4.62 18.14 9.93
CA GLN A 218 -4.33 19.53 10.25
C GLN A 218 -5.61 20.36 10.45
N PHE A 219 -6.60 20.22 9.58
CA PHE A 219 -7.89 20.90 9.73
C PHE A 219 -8.55 20.52 11.06
N ASN A 220 -8.56 19.23 11.41
CA ASN A 220 -9.13 18.74 12.66
C ASN A 220 -8.37 19.25 13.89
N THR A 221 -7.05 19.29 13.82
CA THR A 221 -6.20 19.76 14.91
C THR A 221 -6.41 21.26 15.17
N LEU A 222 -6.47 22.06 14.10
CA LEU A 222 -6.63 23.52 14.20
C LEU A 222 -8.03 23.95 14.65
N LEU A 223 -9.04 23.13 14.39
CA LEU A 223 -10.41 23.32 14.90
C LEU A 223 -10.60 22.77 16.33
N SER A 224 -9.61 22.06 16.89
CA SER A 224 -9.70 21.56 18.25
C SER A 224 -9.72 22.70 19.27
N PRO A 225 -10.56 22.65 20.32
CA PRO A 225 -10.58 23.65 21.40
C PRO A 225 -9.23 23.85 22.09
N SER A 226 -8.34 22.85 22.03
CA SER A 226 -7.00 22.86 22.62
C SER A 226 -5.93 23.58 21.79
N CYS A 227 -6.25 24.06 20.59
CA CYS A 227 -5.26 24.66 19.68
C CYS A 227 -4.96 26.13 20.05
N HIS A 228 -3.87 26.36 20.80
CA HIS A 228 -3.32 27.70 21.04
C HIS A 228 -2.57 28.22 19.79
N ASN A 229 -2.66 29.53 19.49
CA ASN A 229 -2.02 30.18 18.33
C ASN A 229 -2.48 29.66 16.94
N ARG A 230 -3.79 29.40 16.80
CA ARG A 230 -4.42 28.94 15.54
C ARG A 230 -3.98 29.71 14.27
N PRO A 231 -3.93 31.06 14.23
CA PRO A 231 -3.56 31.77 13.01
C PRO A 231 -2.12 31.48 12.55
N PHE A 232 -1.16 31.45 13.49
CA PHE A 232 0.24 31.16 13.18
C PHE A 232 0.45 29.72 12.73
N GLN A 233 -0.24 28.76 13.36
CA GLN A 233 -0.17 27.36 12.97
C GLN A 233 -0.84 27.11 11.61
N ALA A 234 -2.01 27.70 11.36
CA ALA A 234 -2.72 27.58 10.07
C ALA A 234 -1.90 28.16 8.91
N PHE A 235 -1.24 29.30 9.13
CA PHE A 235 -0.30 29.86 8.15
C PHE A 235 0.83 28.88 7.82
N LYS A 236 1.42 28.25 8.84
CA LYS A 236 2.57 27.35 8.65
C LYS A 236 2.19 26.01 8.01
N SER A 237 1.02 25.45 8.36
CA SER A 237 0.66 24.07 7.98
C SER A 237 -0.32 23.95 6.81
N ILE A 238 -1.17 24.96 6.54
CA ILE A 238 -2.20 24.90 5.48
C ILE A 238 -1.85 25.81 4.31
N LYS A 239 -1.40 27.04 4.57
CA LYS A 239 -1.23 28.06 3.51
C LYS A 239 -0.32 27.57 2.39
N SER A 240 0.80 26.91 2.72
CA SER A 240 1.74 26.36 1.75
C SER A 240 1.12 25.27 0.86
N PHE A 241 0.19 24.47 1.38
CA PHE A 241 -0.56 23.49 0.60
C PHE A 241 -1.56 24.17 -0.33
N LEU A 242 -2.32 25.16 0.18
CA LEU A 242 -3.25 25.93 -0.65
C LEU A 242 -2.52 26.70 -1.75
N GLN A 243 -1.29 27.15 -1.50
CA GLN A 243 -0.45 27.83 -2.50
C GLN A 243 -0.07 26.96 -3.70
N LYS A 244 -0.06 25.62 -3.54
CA LYS A 244 0.05 24.70 -4.69
C LYS A 244 -1.13 24.86 -5.64
N ILE A 245 -2.34 25.01 -5.08
CA ILE A 245 -3.56 25.22 -5.86
C ILE A 245 -3.68 26.65 -6.34
N ASN A 246 -3.33 27.67 -5.52
CA ASN A 246 -3.38 29.10 -5.84
C ASN A 246 -2.27 29.90 -5.12
N CYS A 247 -1.26 30.36 -5.87
CA CYS A 247 -0.12 31.07 -5.27
C CYS A 247 -0.46 32.41 -4.61
N GLN A 248 -1.61 33.01 -4.92
CA GLN A 248 -2.07 34.29 -4.36
C GLN A 248 -2.91 34.14 -3.08
N ILE A 249 -2.91 32.97 -2.45
CA ILE A 249 -3.69 32.70 -1.24
C ILE A 249 -3.31 33.65 -0.10
N THR A 250 -4.33 34.29 0.45
CA THR A 250 -4.26 35.17 1.61
C THR A 250 -4.60 34.43 2.90
N ASP A 251 -4.41 35.07 4.05
CA ASP A 251 -4.78 34.47 5.34
C ASP A 251 -6.30 34.37 5.49
N GLN A 252 -7.05 35.30 4.89
CA GLN A 252 -8.52 35.25 4.84
C GLN A 252 -9.03 34.03 4.08
N ASP A 253 -8.33 33.61 3.01
CA ASP A 253 -8.68 32.40 2.26
C ASP A 253 -8.45 31.14 3.11
N VAL A 254 -7.40 31.12 3.94
CA VAL A 254 -7.13 30.02 4.87
C VAL A 254 -8.24 29.92 5.92
N ASP A 255 -8.63 31.04 6.51
CA ASP A 255 -9.72 31.08 7.50
C ASP A 255 -11.05 30.63 6.89
N LYS A 256 -11.32 31.04 5.65
CA LYS A 256 -12.50 30.60 4.91
C LYS A 256 -12.52 29.08 4.72
N VAL A 257 -11.42 28.47 4.28
CA VAL A 257 -11.33 27.01 4.11
C VAL A 257 -11.53 26.28 5.44
N LEU A 258 -10.98 26.80 6.54
CA LEU A 258 -11.18 26.23 7.88
C LEU A 258 -12.63 26.35 8.36
N GLN A 259 -13.29 27.47 8.07
CA GLN A 259 -14.70 27.68 8.40
C GLN A 259 -15.59 26.74 7.58
N GLU A 260 -15.35 26.62 6.27
CA GLU A 260 -16.09 25.70 5.39
C GLU A 260 -15.94 24.24 5.86
N TRP A 261 -14.74 23.83 6.30
CA TRP A 261 -14.52 22.51 6.89
C TRP A 261 -15.31 22.31 8.19
N GLN A 262 -15.34 23.33 9.07
CA GLN A 262 -16.10 23.29 10.31
C GLN A 262 -17.61 23.17 10.06
N ASP A 263 -18.13 23.96 9.12
CA ASP A 263 -19.54 23.98 8.75
C ASP A 263 -19.97 22.64 8.15
N LEU A 264 -19.12 22.06 7.29
CA LEU A 264 -19.36 20.75 6.70
C LEU A 264 -19.39 19.66 7.79
N LYS A 265 -18.44 19.66 8.73
CA LYS A 265 -18.48 18.73 9.88
C LYS A 265 -19.73 18.89 10.74
N ALA A 266 -20.17 20.12 10.98
CA ALA A 266 -21.39 20.37 11.74
C ALA A 266 -22.62 19.79 11.01
N LEU A 267 -22.65 19.89 9.68
CA LEU A 267 -23.70 19.33 8.83
C LEU A 267 -23.70 17.80 8.82
N THR A 268 -22.53 17.16 8.78
CA THR A 268 -22.40 15.68 8.80
C THR A 268 -22.73 15.10 10.18
N ASN A 269 -22.41 15.81 11.26
CA ASN A 269 -22.76 15.42 12.64
C ASN A 269 -24.26 15.58 12.94
N SER A 270 -24.92 16.53 12.28
CA SER A 270 -26.38 16.61 12.24
C SER A 270 -26.89 15.46 11.37
N LYS A 271 -27.69 14.55 11.92
CA LYS A 271 -28.19 13.29 11.30
C LYS A 271 -28.90 13.41 9.94
N ILE A 272 -28.92 14.58 9.31
CA ILE A 272 -29.64 14.91 8.08
C ILE A 272 -28.97 14.29 6.83
N TRP A 273 -27.62 14.20 6.78
CA TRP A 273 -26.92 13.72 5.59
C TRP A 273 -27.00 12.19 5.36
N LYS A 274 -27.15 11.39 6.43
CA LYS A 274 -27.32 9.93 6.30
C LYS A 274 -28.60 9.52 5.56
N SER A 275 -29.53 10.44 5.32
CA SER A 275 -30.82 10.17 4.68
C SER A 275 -30.90 10.53 3.19
N ARG A 276 -29.97 11.33 2.64
CA ARG A 276 -30.10 11.84 1.26
C ARG A 276 -29.43 11.00 0.17
N ASN A 277 -28.54 10.07 0.52
CA ASN A 277 -27.87 9.20 -0.45
C ASN A 277 -28.38 7.75 -0.44
N ALA A 278 -29.39 7.43 0.39
CA ALA A 278 -29.89 6.07 0.56
C ALA A 278 -30.83 5.58 -0.57
N SER A 279 -30.98 6.33 -1.67
CA SER A 279 -31.93 5.97 -2.72
C SER A 279 -31.34 5.64 -4.09
N ASP A 280 -30.02 5.71 -4.32
CA ASP A 280 -29.49 5.41 -5.67
C ASP A 280 -28.04 4.93 -5.78
N VAL A 281 -27.44 4.35 -4.73
CA VAL A 281 -26.10 3.73 -4.86
C VAL A 281 -26.02 2.46 -4.00
N ASP A 282 -25.68 1.34 -4.65
CA ASP A 282 -25.31 0.09 -4.00
C ASP A 282 -24.38 0.33 -2.80
N SER A 283 -24.77 -0.21 -1.67
CA SER A 283 -24.26 0.06 -0.33
C SER A 283 -22.82 -0.44 -0.08
N ASP A 284 -21.84 0.14 -0.77
CA ASP A 284 -20.39 -0.07 -0.57
C ASP A 284 -19.53 1.18 -0.93
N GLU A 285 -20.13 2.36 -1.22
CA GLU A 285 -19.42 3.60 -1.61
C GLU A 285 -19.03 4.54 -0.43
N ASP A 286 -19.33 4.19 0.82
CA ASP A 286 -19.16 5.07 2.01
C ASP A 286 -17.71 5.35 2.44
N TYR A 287 -16.70 4.88 1.72
CA TYR A 287 -15.40 4.66 2.35
C TYR A 287 -14.50 5.87 2.59
N GLU A 288 -14.69 7.03 1.96
CA GLU A 288 -13.85 8.22 2.26
C GLU A 288 -14.59 9.55 1.99
N GLU A 289 -15.72 9.76 2.68
CA GLU A 289 -16.47 11.04 2.68
C GLU A 289 -15.54 12.23 2.95
N HIS A 290 -14.60 12.07 3.88
CA HIS A 290 -13.65 13.11 4.26
C HIS A 290 -12.73 13.59 3.13
N ILE A 291 -12.33 12.72 2.19
CA ILE A 291 -11.54 13.16 1.03
C ILE A 291 -12.39 13.94 0.04
N ALA A 292 -13.64 13.52 -0.16
CA ALA A 292 -14.59 14.27 -0.97
C ALA A 292 -14.90 15.65 -0.35
N ASP A 293 -14.97 15.72 0.97
CA ASP A 293 -15.15 16.97 1.72
C ASP A 293 -13.96 17.92 1.49
N VAL A 294 -12.72 17.42 1.56
CA VAL A 294 -11.54 18.20 1.19
C VAL A 294 -11.65 18.69 -0.26
N GLY A 295 -12.07 17.81 -1.18
CA GLY A 295 -12.29 18.20 -2.57
C GLY A 295 -13.33 19.32 -2.72
N THR A 296 -14.35 19.31 -1.88
CA THR A 296 -15.45 20.29 -1.87
C THR A 296 -15.00 21.63 -1.34
N ILE A 297 -14.35 21.70 -0.17
CA ILE A 297 -13.88 22.97 0.42
C ILE A 297 -12.78 23.62 -0.44
N LEU A 298 -11.94 22.80 -1.11
CA LEU A 298 -10.86 23.31 -1.96
C LEU A 298 -11.37 23.72 -3.36
N HIS A 299 -12.63 23.45 -3.69
CA HIS A 299 -13.22 23.80 -4.98
C HIS A 299 -13.17 25.31 -5.22
N SER A 300 -13.51 26.11 -4.20
CA SER A 300 -13.52 27.57 -4.28
C SER A 300 -12.10 28.13 -4.55
N VAL A 301 -11.10 27.58 -3.87
CA VAL A 301 -9.67 27.92 -4.06
C VAL A 301 -9.21 27.59 -5.49
N TRP A 302 -9.56 26.40 -5.99
CA TRP A 302 -9.22 26.01 -7.35
C TRP A 302 -9.93 26.86 -8.40
N HIS A 303 -11.20 27.19 -8.20
CA HIS A 303 -11.96 28.04 -9.11
C HIS A 303 -11.42 29.48 -9.14
N ALA A 304 -10.97 30.02 -8.00
CA ALA A 304 -10.37 31.36 -7.93
C ALA A 304 -8.95 31.42 -8.53
N SER A 305 -8.27 30.28 -8.65
CA SER A 305 -6.91 30.22 -9.20
C SER A 305 -6.85 30.72 -10.65
N LYS A 306 -6.02 31.74 -10.89
CA LYS A 306 -5.73 32.29 -12.24
C LYS A 306 -4.39 31.86 -12.83
N HIS A 307 -3.47 31.30 -12.06
CA HIS A 307 -2.12 30.99 -12.56
C HIS A 307 -2.07 29.75 -13.47
N ASN A 308 -3.16 28.99 -13.61
CA ASN A 308 -3.27 27.94 -14.64
C ASN A 308 -3.91 28.48 -15.94
N CYS A 309 -4.20 29.78 -16.01
CA CYS A 309 -4.64 30.47 -17.22
C CYS A 309 -3.44 31.23 -17.80
N VAL A 310 -2.96 30.82 -18.97
CA VAL A 310 -1.89 31.54 -19.70
C VAL A 310 -2.53 32.55 -20.67
N ILE A 311 -1.80 33.53 -21.19
CA ILE A 311 -2.30 34.39 -22.30
C ILE A 311 -2.21 33.61 -23.61
N GLU A 312 -3.27 33.65 -24.44
CA GLU A 312 -3.34 32.93 -25.72
C GLU A 312 -2.09 33.18 -26.58
N ASN A 313 -1.27 32.13 -26.75
CA ASN A 313 -0.06 32.16 -27.57
C ASN A 313 0.02 30.90 -28.43
N VAL A 314 0.64 31.05 -29.60
CA VAL A 314 0.91 29.97 -30.55
C VAL A 314 1.80 28.93 -29.85
N PHE A 315 1.34 27.68 -29.78
CA PHE A 315 2.15 26.57 -29.28
C PHE A 315 3.47 26.50 -30.08
N PRO A 316 4.60 26.12 -29.44
CA PRO A 316 5.86 25.91 -30.14
C PRO A 316 5.65 25.01 -31.35
N VAL A 317 6.29 25.36 -32.48
CA VAL A 317 6.18 24.62 -33.74
C VAL A 317 6.52 23.15 -33.50
N GLY A 318 5.58 22.25 -33.83
CA GLY A 318 5.74 20.80 -33.68
C GLY A 318 5.08 20.19 -32.43
N LEU A 319 4.58 21.01 -31.48
CA LEU A 319 3.76 20.50 -30.37
C LEU A 319 2.27 20.56 -30.69
N HIS A 320 1.57 19.46 -30.41
CA HIS A 320 0.12 19.36 -30.59
C HIS A 320 -0.61 19.57 -29.27
N ALA A 321 -1.35 20.66 -29.17
CA ALA A 321 -2.19 20.95 -28.02
C ALA A 321 -3.25 19.85 -27.78
N GLY A 322 -3.43 19.44 -26.54
CA GLY A 322 -4.42 18.43 -26.16
C GLY A 322 -4.04 16.98 -26.50
N LYS A 323 -2.80 16.72 -26.90
CA LYS A 323 -2.24 15.38 -27.08
C LYS A 323 -0.93 15.24 -26.30
N PRO A 324 -0.53 14.00 -25.91
CA PRO A 324 0.83 13.75 -25.44
C PRO A 324 1.85 14.11 -26.52
N ASN A 325 2.93 14.80 -26.13
CA ASN A 325 4.04 15.15 -27.02
C ASN A 325 5.31 14.47 -26.48
N LEU A 326 5.87 13.53 -27.25
CA LEU A 326 7.13 12.87 -26.92
C LEU A 326 8.29 13.65 -27.51
N ILE A 327 9.22 14.10 -26.67
CA ILE A 327 10.43 14.81 -27.08
C ILE A 327 11.61 13.96 -26.63
N LEU A 328 12.45 13.54 -27.58
CA LEU A 328 13.66 12.78 -27.32
C LEU A 328 14.88 13.70 -27.51
N PHE A 329 15.72 13.82 -26.48
CA PHE A 329 16.96 14.59 -26.53
C PHE A 329 18.15 13.69 -26.20
N GLN A 330 19.21 13.75 -27.00
CA GLN A 330 20.40 12.90 -26.84
C GLN A 330 21.62 13.62 -26.24
N ASN A 331 21.77 14.95 -26.43
CA ASN A 331 23.08 15.62 -26.25
C ASN A 331 23.07 16.95 -25.46
N LYS A 332 21.94 17.41 -24.90
CA LYS A 332 21.82 18.68 -24.16
C LYS A 332 21.17 18.49 -22.78
N PRO A 333 21.36 19.42 -21.82
CA PRO A 333 20.61 19.39 -20.57
C PRO A 333 19.12 19.58 -20.84
N LEU A 334 18.36 18.47 -20.81
CA LEU A 334 16.92 18.44 -21.08
C LEU A 334 16.13 19.50 -20.28
N LEU A 335 16.55 19.78 -19.03
CA LEU A 335 15.92 20.80 -18.20
C LEU A 335 16.00 22.21 -18.81
N SER A 336 17.09 22.57 -19.48
CA SER A 336 17.22 23.87 -20.15
C SER A 336 16.24 23.97 -21.32
N GLU A 337 16.05 22.89 -22.08
CA GLU A 337 15.09 22.85 -23.19
C GLU A 337 13.64 22.90 -22.68
N VAL A 338 13.34 22.24 -21.55
CA VAL A 338 12.04 22.39 -20.87
C VAL A 338 11.78 23.84 -20.48
N LEU A 339 12.77 24.55 -19.95
CA LEU A 339 12.63 25.97 -19.60
C LEU A 339 12.38 26.84 -20.85
N VAL A 340 13.05 26.56 -21.97
CA VAL A 340 12.80 27.24 -23.26
C VAL A 340 11.34 27.05 -23.70
N LEU A 341 10.75 25.86 -23.53
CA LEU A 341 9.34 25.64 -23.85
C LEU A 341 8.39 26.55 -23.05
N PHE A 342 8.68 26.74 -21.76
CA PHE A 342 7.92 27.63 -20.90
C PHE A 342 8.15 29.11 -21.22
N GLU A 343 9.38 29.49 -21.56
CA GLU A 343 9.74 30.85 -22.01
C GLU A 343 8.99 31.22 -23.30
N LEU A 344 8.91 30.30 -24.27
CA LEU A 344 8.12 30.48 -25.50
C LEU A 344 6.64 30.72 -25.23
N GLN A 345 6.10 30.15 -24.14
CA GLN A 345 4.72 30.40 -23.70
C GLN A 345 4.57 31.63 -22.80
N LYS A 346 5.67 32.36 -22.51
CA LYS A 346 5.74 33.47 -21.54
C LYS A 346 5.17 33.07 -20.18
N TYR A 347 5.45 31.84 -19.78
CA TYR A 347 4.92 31.24 -18.57
C TYR A 347 6.06 30.86 -17.62
N ILE A 348 5.92 31.21 -16.35
CA ILE A 348 6.88 30.78 -15.32
C ILE A 348 6.38 29.45 -14.75
N PRO A 349 7.09 28.33 -14.98
CA PRO A 349 6.66 27.03 -14.47
C PRO A 349 6.75 27.00 -12.94
N ARG A 350 5.94 26.11 -12.36
CA ARG A 350 5.98 25.77 -10.93
C ARG A 350 6.10 24.27 -10.75
N ALA A 351 6.31 23.84 -9.52
CA ALA A 351 6.40 22.41 -9.17
C ALA A 351 5.15 21.61 -9.62
N GLU A 352 3.98 22.25 -9.72
CA GLU A 352 2.76 21.59 -10.18
C GLU A 352 2.75 21.31 -11.69
N HIS A 353 3.59 22.02 -12.47
CA HIS A 353 3.68 21.94 -13.92
C HIS A 353 4.75 20.95 -14.41
N ILE A 354 5.80 20.73 -13.62
CA ILE A 354 6.94 19.90 -14.00
C ILE A 354 7.14 18.81 -12.96
N LEU A 355 7.03 17.55 -13.37
CA LEU A 355 7.44 16.41 -12.56
C LEU A 355 8.76 15.85 -13.09
N ILE A 356 9.83 16.01 -12.30
CA ILE A 356 11.13 15.41 -12.57
C ILE A 356 11.14 13.99 -12.01
N CYS A 357 11.08 13.02 -12.91
CA CYS A 357 11.00 11.61 -12.54
C CYS A 357 12.35 11.07 -12.07
N ASN A 358 12.30 10.27 -11.02
CA ASN A 358 13.40 9.50 -10.50
C ASN A 358 12.91 8.13 -10.02
N LYS A 359 13.81 7.29 -9.50
CA LYS A 359 13.51 5.94 -9.02
C LYS A 359 12.48 5.88 -7.87
N ASN A 360 12.30 6.98 -7.13
CA ASN A 360 11.37 7.10 -6.01
C ASN A 360 10.04 7.74 -6.42
N THR A 361 9.93 8.30 -7.64
CA THR A 361 8.68 8.86 -8.12
C THR A 361 7.61 7.78 -8.19
N THR A 362 6.48 8.08 -7.58
CA THR A 362 5.35 7.16 -7.40
C THR A 362 4.39 7.21 -8.60
N GLU A 363 3.58 6.16 -8.73
CA GLU A 363 2.47 6.12 -9.70
C GLU A 363 1.52 7.31 -9.51
N GLU A 364 1.24 7.66 -8.25
CA GLU A 364 0.28 8.71 -7.90
C GLU A 364 0.75 10.10 -8.32
N GLU A 365 2.02 10.45 -8.11
CA GLU A 365 2.56 11.76 -8.53
C GLU A 365 2.41 11.98 -10.04
N VAL A 366 2.66 10.94 -10.84
CA VAL A 366 2.49 10.98 -12.29
C VAL A 366 1.01 11.12 -12.66
N ILE A 367 0.13 10.35 -12.02
CA ILE A 367 -1.32 10.45 -12.21
C ILE A 367 -1.82 11.86 -11.87
N CYS A 368 -1.38 12.44 -10.76
CA CYS A 368 -1.71 13.81 -10.36
C CYS A 368 -1.35 14.82 -11.45
N LEU A 369 -0.13 14.77 -11.98
CA LEU A 369 0.30 15.67 -13.07
C LEU A 369 -0.61 15.53 -14.30
N ILE A 370 -0.93 14.30 -14.69
CA ILE A 370 -1.75 14.02 -15.88
C ILE A 370 -3.19 14.52 -15.67
N PHE A 371 -3.79 14.29 -14.49
CA PHE A 371 -5.10 14.85 -14.17
C PHE A 371 -5.09 16.37 -14.12
N ARG A 372 -4.03 17.02 -13.62
CA ARG A 372 -3.89 18.49 -13.70
C ARG A 372 -3.90 18.97 -15.15
N ALA A 373 -3.20 18.27 -16.05
CA ALA A 373 -3.21 18.60 -17.48
C ALA A 373 -4.60 18.46 -18.11
N ILE A 374 -5.29 17.35 -17.86
CA ILE A 374 -6.62 17.07 -18.42
C ILE A 374 -7.68 18.03 -17.85
N THR A 375 -7.70 18.24 -16.54
CA THR A 375 -8.74 19.06 -15.89
C THR A 375 -8.60 20.55 -16.24
N ASN A 376 -7.38 21.07 -16.36
CA ASN A 376 -7.16 22.45 -16.81
C ASN A 376 -7.50 22.63 -18.30
N ASP A 377 -7.23 21.65 -19.19
CA ASP A 377 -7.71 21.69 -20.58
C ASP A 377 -9.24 21.73 -20.67
N LYS A 378 -9.95 20.93 -19.87
CA LYS A 378 -11.43 20.95 -19.78
C LYS A 378 -11.93 22.32 -19.29
N ARG A 379 -11.33 22.86 -18.22
CA ARG A 379 -11.70 24.16 -17.65
C ARG A 379 -11.57 25.31 -18.66
N ILE A 380 -10.45 25.36 -19.37
CA ILE A 380 -10.18 26.42 -20.36
C ILE A 380 -11.13 26.33 -21.54
N LYS A 381 -11.38 25.12 -22.06
CA LYS A 381 -12.40 24.91 -23.11
C LYS A 381 -13.75 25.47 -22.70
N MET A 382 -14.17 25.19 -21.46
CA MET A 382 -15.43 25.68 -20.92
C MET A 382 -15.46 27.22 -20.85
N ALA A 383 -14.39 27.85 -20.35
CA ALA A 383 -14.26 29.30 -20.26
C ALA A 383 -14.29 30.01 -21.63
N ILE A 384 -13.67 29.41 -22.65
CA ILE A 384 -13.70 29.89 -24.04
C ILE A 384 -15.13 29.80 -24.59
N THR A 385 -15.80 28.65 -24.43
CA THR A 385 -17.20 28.48 -24.91
C THR A 385 -18.19 29.42 -24.21
N THR A 386 -17.97 29.73 -22.93
CA THR A 386 -18.84 30.64 -22.16
C THR A 386 -18.48 32.12 -22.35
N LYS A 387 -17.49 32.45 -23.21
CA LYS A 387 -16.98 33.81 -23.46
C LYS A 387 -16.55 34.57 -22.20
N MET A 388 -16.26 33.86 -21.11
CA MET A 388 -15.92 34.49 -19.82
C MET A 388 -14.48 34.99 -19.74
N ASP A 389 -13.58 34.46 -20.58
CA ASP A 389 -12.18 34.92 -20.59
C ASP A 389 -11.50 34.61 -21.93
N TRP A 390 -11.49 35.60 -22.83
CA TRP A 390 -10.95 35.49 -24.20
C TRP A 390 -9.43 35.33 -24.26
N ASN A 391 -8.74 35.47 -23.13
CA ASN A 391 -7.29 35.46 -23.07
C ASN A 391 -6.71 34.16 -22.49
N SER A 392 -7.48 33.10 -22.27
CA SER A 392 -6.99 31.89 -21.59
C SER A 392 -6.36 30.84 -22.54
N ALA A 393 -5.05 30.64 -22.45
CA ALA A 393 -4.28 29.56 -23.06
C ALA A 393 -4.04 28.40 -22.10
N LYS A 394 -3.85 27.23 -22.70
CA LYS A 394 -3.63 25.95 -22.04
C LYS A 394 -2.22 25.89 -21.43
N PRO A 395 -2.10 25.63 -20.11
CA PRO A 395 -0.80 25.49 -19.48
C PRO A 395 -0.07 24.24 -19.96
N LEU A 396 1.26 24.33 -20.05
CA LEU A 396 2.14 23.21 -20.34
C LEU A 396 2.40 22.39 -19.06
N TYR A 397 2.28 21.07 -19.18
CA TYR A 397 2.67 20.12 -18.14
C TYR A 397 3.74 19.18 -18.70
N CYS A 398 4.82 18.98 -17.94
CA CYS A 398 5.99 18.22 -18.37
C CYS A 398 6.29 17.07 -17.42
N LEU A 399 6.37 15.87 -17.98
CA LEU A 399 6.97 14.70 -17.34
C LEU A 399 8.42 14.59 -17.82
N VAL A 400 9.39 14.87 -16.95
CA VAL A 400 10.81 14.94 -17.31
C VAL A 400 11.51 13.66 -16.84
N TYR A 401 12.32 13.07 -17.71
CA TYR A 401 13.02 11.78 -17.49
C TYR A 401 12.10 10.59 -17.11
N PRO A 402 10.96 10.36 -17.78
CA PRO A 402 10.08 9.23 -17.46
C PRO A 402 10.77 7.86 -17.53
N GLU A 403 11.88 7.73 -18.24
CA GLU A 403 12.75 6.55 -18.28
C GLU A 403 13.43 6.21 -16.94
N ASN A 404 13.53 7.18 -16.00
CA ASN A 404 14.07 6.96 -14.66
C ASN A 404 13.07 6.34 -13.69
N LEU A 405 11.80 6.18 -14.10
CA LEU A 405 10.79 5.46 -13.32
C LEU A 405 11.18 3.97 -13.22
N THR A 406 10.84 3.34 -12.10
CA THR A 406 11.00 1.88 -12.01
C THR A 406 10.11 1.18 -13.04
N LEU A 407 10.54 0.02 -13.55
CA LEU A 407 9.75 -0.74 -14.52
C LEU A 407 8.34 -1.07 -14.00
N SER A 408 8.20 -1.30 -12.69
CA SER A 408 6.90 -1.54 -12.06
C SER A 408 6.03 -0.28 -12.11
N THR A 409 6.57 0.88 -11.74
CA THR A 409 5.84 2.16 -11.77
C THR A 409 5.44 2.51 -13.20
N LEU A 410 6.36 2.39 -14.16
CA LEU A 410 6.11 2.71 -15.57
C LEU A 410 4.96 1.86 -16.14
N LYS A 411 4.96 0.54 -15.90
CA LYS A 411 3.87 -0.34 -16.34
C LYS A 411 2.51 0.06 -15.75
N GLN A 412 2.48 0.42 -14.47
CA GLN A 412 1.25 0.84 -13.80
C GLN A 412 0.74 2.17 -14.33
N VAL A 413 1.63 3.16 -14.50
CA VAL A 413 1.31 4.46 -15.09
C VAL A 413 0.79 4.29 -16.52
N CYS A 414 1.48 3.53 -17.37
CA CYS A 414 1.04 3.33 -18.75
C CYS A 414 -0.38 2.75 -18.82
N HIS A 415 -0.70 1.77 -17.98
CA HIS A 415 -2.05 1.18 -17.93
C HIS A 415 -3.11 2.22 -17.51
N VAL A 416 -2.87 2.96 -16.42
CA VAL A 416 -3.81 3.99 -15.94
C VAL A 416 -3.98 5.11 -16.95
N VAL A 417 -2.89 5.59 -17.55
CA VAL A 417 -2.92 6.67 -18.54
C VAL A 417 -3.62 6.24 -19.81
N GLN A 418 -3.40 5.00 -20.26
CA GLN A 418 -4.13 4.44 -21.39
C GLN A 418 -5.63 4.40 -21.09
N ASP A 419 -6.04 3.93 -19.91
CA ASP A 419 -7.45 3.92 -19.51
C ASP A 419 -8.04 5.33 -19.43
N LEU A 420 -7.31 6.30 -18.84
CA LEU A 420 -7.76 7.69 -18.75
C LEU A 420 -7.91 8.35 -20.12
N LEU A 421 -6.93 8.17 -21.01
CA LEU A 421 -6.96 8.76 -22.35
C LEU A 421 -7.98 8.08 -23.26
N LEU A 422 -8.17 6.76 -23.17
CA LEU A 422 -9.16 6.05 -23.99
C LEU A 422 -10.60 6.29 -23.50
N ASN A 423 -10.83 6.28 -22.18
CA ASN A 423 -12.16 6.56 -21.62
C ASN A 423 -12.57 8.03 -21.84
N SER A 424 -11.62 8.97 -21.81
CA SER A 424 -11.90 10.38 -22.14
C SER A 424 -12.19 10.63 -23.62
N VAL A 425 -11.83 9.70 -24.52
CA VAL A 425 -12.21 9.72 -25.94
C VAL A 425 -13.62 9.19 -26.15
N GLN A 426 -14.11 8.27 -25.32
CA GLN A 426 -15.49 7.74 -25.45
C GLN A 426 -16.59 8.70 -24.99
N VAL A 427 -16.28 9.70 -24.15
CA VAL A 427 -17.25 10.76 -23.76
C VAL A 427 -17.41 11.84 -24.87
N LYS A 428 -16.84 11.63 -26.05
CA LYS A 428 -16.88 12.58 -27.18
C LYS A 428 -17.60 12.07 -28.43
N ASN A 429 -18.41 11.01 -28.33
CA ASN A 429 -19.31 10.62 -29.42
C ASN A 429 -20.77 10.90 -29.06
#